data_AF-A0A3B8VLE1-F1
#
_entry.id   AF-A0A3B8VLE1-F1
#
_cell.length_a   1.000
_cell.length_b   1.000
_cell.length_c   1.000
_cell.angle_alpha   90.00
_cell.angle_beta   90.00
_cell.angle_gamma   90.00
#
_symmetry.space_group_name_H-M   'P 1'
#
loop_
_entity.id
_entity.type
_entity.pdbx_description
1 polymer ?
#
loop_
_entity_poly.entity_id
_entity_poly.type
_entity_poly.pdbx_seq_one_letter_code
_entity_poly.pdbx_strand_id
1 'polypeptide(L)'
;MCPVRLTPDHVNLGSYQQSVDGAIAKLDADRIVQRIWEADHTVWNHDPTEIIDRLGWLTLPDTMRPQLRNIQRFASEVAADGIQHVVLLGMGGSSLG
;
A
#
# COMPACT_ATOMS: atom_id res chain seq x y z
N MET A 1 -4.54 13.21 10.73
CA MET A 1 -4.91 12.89 9.34
C MET A 1 -6.17 13.64 8.98
N CYS A 2 -6.30 14.16 7.76
CA CYS A 2 -7.57 14.72 7.28
C CYS A 2 -8.64 13.60 7.22
N PRO A 3 -9.92 13.90 7.47
CA PRO A 3 -10.99 12.94 7.27
C PRO A 3 -11.02 12.53 5.79
N VAL A 4 -10.87 11.23 5.52
CA VAL A 4 -11.09 10.70 4.18
C VAL A 4 -12.61 10.62 3.98
N ARG A 5 -13.11 11.37 2.98
CA ARG A 5 -14.47 11.16 2.45
C ARG A 5 -14.34 10.56 1.07
N LEU A 6 -15.04 9.46 0.81
CA LEU A 6 -15.16 8.94 -0.54
C LEU A 6 -16.19 9.79 -1.29
N THR A 7 -15.73 10.81 -1.99
CA THR A 7 -16.59 11.52 -2.95
C THR A 7 -16.67 10.68 -4.21
N PRO A 8 -17.86 10.26 -4.66
CA PRO A 8 -17.97 9.65 -5.98
C PRO A 8 -17.61 10.72 -7.01
N ASP A 9 -16.49 10.53 -7.71
CA ASP A 9 -16.32 11.19 -9.00
C ASP A 9 -17.53 10.80 -9.87
N HIS A 10 -18.05 11.75 -10.66
CA HIS A 10 -19.22 11.51 -11.51
C HIS A 10 -18.87 10.55 -12.66
N VAL A 11 -18.82 9.26 -12.36
CA VAL A 11 -18.68 8.16 -13.31
C VAL A 11 -20.07 7.61 -13.59
N ASN A 12 -20.46 7.52 -14.86
CA ASN A 12 -21.74 6.91 -15.24
C ASN A 12 -21.57 5.38 -15.31
N LEU A 13 -22.17 4.68 -14.34
CA LEU A 13 -22.11 3.22 -14.22
C LEU A 13 -23.38 2.52 -14.73
N GLY A 14 -24.29 3.26 -15.38
CA GLY A 14 -25.56 2.74 -15.88
C GLY A 14 -26.38 2.04 -14.79
N SER A 15 -26.78 0.80 -15.04
CA SER A 15 -27.58 0.00 -14.11
C SER A 15 -26.90 -0.30 -12.77
N TYR A 16 -25.57 -0.12 -12.67
CA TYR A 16 -24.82 -0.39 -11.43
C TYR A 16 -24.70 0.82 -10.51
N GLN A 17 -25.15 2.00 -10.94
CA GLN A 17 -24.95 3.25 -10.21
C GLN A 17 -25.43 3.16 -8.76
N GLN A 18 -26.68 2.73 -8.56
CA GLN A 18 -27.29 2.64 -7.24
C GLN A 18 -26.54 1.66 -6.31
N SER A 19 -26.09 0.53 -6.84
CA SER A 19 -25.35 -0.47 -6.07
C SER A 19 -23.98 0.04 -5.65
N VAL A 20 -23.27 0.76 -6.53
CA VAL A 20 -21.96 1.33 -6.23
C VAL A 20 -22.08 2.50 -5.26
N ASP A 21 -23.03 3.41 -5.46
CA ASP A 21 -23.27 4.53 -4.52
C ASP A 21 -23.61 4.01 -3.12
N GLY A 22 -24.45 2.97 -3.03
CA GLY A 22 -24.78 2.32 -1.76
C GLY A 22 -23.56 1.67 -1.09
N ALA A 23 -22.69 1.01 -1.87
CA ALA A 23 -21.46 0.43 -1.35
C ALA A 23 -20.49 1.49 -0.84
N ILE A 24 -20.29 2.59 -1.59
CA ILE A 24 -19.45 3.72 -1.18
C ILE A 24 -19.99 4.35 0.11
N ALA A 25 -21.29 4.64 0.17
CA ALA A 25 -21.92 5.19 1.36
C ALA A 25 -21.74 4.29 2.60
N LYS A 26 -21.79 2.96 2.42
CA LYS A 26 -21.51 2.00 3.48
C LYS A 26 -20.06 2.04 3.94
N LEU A 27 -19.10 2.05 3.01
CA LEU A 27 -17.67 2.11 3.33
C LEU A 27 -17.32 3.39 4.11
N ASP A 28 -17.94 4.52 3.74
CA ASP A 28 -17.80 5.79 4.44
C ASP A 28 -18.42 5.74 5.85
N ALA A 29 -19.65 5.23 5.97
CA ALA A 29 -20.33 5.09 7.26
C ALA A 29 -19.55 4.19 8.24
N ASP A 30 -18.97 3.10 7.73
CA ASP A 30 -18.17 2.14 8.49
C ASP A 30 -16.71 2.60 8.68
N ARG A 31 -16.35 3.81 8.19
CA ARG A 31 -15.03 4.44 8.27
C ARG A 31 -13.89 3.56 7.75
N ILE A 32 -14.15 2.72 6.74
CA ILE A 32 -13.23 1.67 6.32
C ILE A 32 -11.86 2.22 5.91
N VAL A 33 -11.80 3.29 5.12
CA VAL A 33 -10.51 3.85 4.67
C VAL A 33 -9.69 4.36 5.85
N GLN A 34 -10.32 5.09 6.77
CA GLN A 34 -9.63 5.58 7.96
C GLN A 34 -9.10 4.42 8.82
N ARG A 35 -9.92 3.39 9.03
CA ARG A 35 -9.57 2.21 9.82
C ARG A 35 -8.41 1.42 9.20
N ILE A 36 -8.35 1.33 7.87
CA ILE A 36 -7.19 0.77 7.15
C ILE A 36 -5.92 1.55 7.49
N TRP A 37 -5.95 2.90 7.43
CA TRP A 37 -4.80 3.75 7.78
C TRP A 37 -4.41 3.68 9.26
N GLU A 38 -5.37 3.40 10.15
CA GLU A 38 -5.15 3.16 11.57
C GLU A 38 -4.68 1.72 11.88
N ALA A 39 -4.44 0.91 10.83
CA ALA A 39 -4.05 -0.50 10.92
C ALA A 39 -5.04 -1.39 11.69
N ASP A 40 -6.34 -1.05 11.65
CA ASP A 40 -7.38 -1.86 12.26
C ASP A 40 -7.60 -3.16 11.48
N HIS A 41 -7.09 -4.26 12.02
CA HIS A 41 -7.19 -5.59 11.41
C HIS A 41 -8.63 -6.07 11.22
N THR A 42 -9.57 -5.57 12.04
CA THR A 42 -10.98 -6.01 12.01
C THR A 42 -11.72 -5.57 10.75
N VAL A 43 -11.10 -4.76 9.89
CA VAL A 43 -11.57 -4.52 8.52
C VAL A 43 -11.58 -5.81 7.69
N TRP A 44 -10.64 -6.74 7.95
CA TRP A 44 -10.54 -8.02 7.22
C TRP A 44 -10.85 -9.22 8.09
N ASN A 45 -10.35 -9.26 9.33
CA ASN A 45 -10.56 -10.38 10.23
C ASN A 45 -10.47 -9.94 11.70
N HIS A 46 -11.30 -10.52 12.56
CA HIS A 46 -11.23 -10.32 14.01
C HIS A 46 -9.96 -10.93 14.63
N ASP A 47 -9.35 -11.92 13.98
CA ASP A 47 -8.04 -12.43 14.39
C ASP A 47 -6.91 -11.55 13.85
N PRO A 48 -6.05 -10.98 14.72
CA PRO A 48 -4.95 -10.11 14.29
C PRO A 48 -3.73 -10.84 13.72
N THR A 49 -3.58 -12.16 13.93
CA THR A 49 -2.32 -12.91 13.83
C THR A 49 -1.61 -12.88 12.46
N GLU A 50 -2.25 -12.39 11.39
CA GLU A 50 -1.62 -12.24 10.07
C GLU A 50 -1.84 -10.89 9.38
N ILE A 51 -2.48 -9.93 10.06
CA ILE A 51 -2.85 -8.66 9.43
C ILE A 51 -1.97 -7.54 9.95
N ILE A 52 -1.81 -7.42 11.27
CA ILE A 52 -1.12 -6.28 11.89
C ILE A 52 0.34 -6.19 11.42
N ASP A 53 0.99 -7.32 11.18
CA ASP A 53 2.37 -7.42 10.71
C ASP A 53 2.54 -7.26 9.18
N ARG A 54 1.44 -7.23 8.41
CA ARG A 54 1.46 -7.17 6.93
C ARG A 54 1.01 -5.83 6.34
N LEU A 55 0.71 -4.83 7.18
CA LEU A 55 0.26 -3.50 6.73
C LEU A 55 1.38 -2.48 6.51
N GLY A 56 2.65 -2.92 6.53
CA GLY A 56 3.81 -2.03 6.33
C GLY A 56 3.82 -1.30 4.98
N TRP A 57 3.11 -1.80 3.97
CA TRP A 57 2.99 -1.15 2.66
C TRP A 57 2.27 0.21 2.73
N LEU A 58 1.44 0.45 3.73
CA LEU A 58 0.72 1.73 3.91
C LEU A 58 1.68 2.91 4.15
N THR A 59 2.78 2.67 4.87
CA THR A 59 3.76 3.69 5.26
C THR A 59 5.11 3.51 4.57
N LEU A 60 5.22 2.53 3.66
CA LEU A 60 6.45 2.20 2.96
C LEU A 60 7.06 3.42 2.22
N PRO A 61 6.30 4.25 1.48
CA PRO A 61 6.88 5.41 0.80
C PRO A 61 7.53 6.41 1.75
N ASP A 62 6.95 6.60 2.94
CA ASP A 62 7.47 7.53 3.95
C ASP A 62 8.69 6.97 4.67
N THR A 63 8.68 5.67 4.98
CA THR A 63 9.79 5.00 5.68
C THR A 63 10.99 4.72 4.78
N MET A 64 10.77 4.45 3.49
CA MET A 64 11.84 4.17 2.52
C MET A 64 12.48 5.41 1.93
N ARG A 65 11.76 6.54 1.83
CA ARG A 65 12.30 7.77 1.24
C ARG A 65 13.62 8.23 1.90
N PRO A 66 13.78 8.22 3.24
CA PRO A 66 15.06 8.51 3.90
C PRO A 66 16.19 7.53 3.54
N GLN A 67 15.85 6.27 3.23
CA GLN A 67 16.82 5.20 2.93
C GLN A 67 17.38 5.27 1.51
N LEU A 68 16.68 5.96 0.59
CA LEU A 68 17.09 6.04 -0.82
C LEU A 68 18.53 6.51 -1.00
N ARG A 69 19.00 7.49 -0.20
CA ARG A 69 20.38 7.97 -0.28
C ARG A 69 21.40 6.88 0.07
N ASN A 70 21.11 6.04 1.07
CA ASN A 70 22.00 4.97 1.47
C ASN A 70 22.06 3.87 0.39
N ILE A 71 20.91 3.53 -0.20
CA ILE A 71 20.81 2.54 -1.28
C ILE A 71 21.58 3.02 -2.52
N GLN A 72 21.41 4.29 -2.90
CA GLN A 72 22.11 4.89 -4.04
C GLN A 72 23.62 4.96 -3.83
N ARG A 73 24.06 5.31 -2.61
CA ARG A 73 25.48 5.28 -2.26
C ARG A 73 26.04 3.87 -2.40
N PHE A 74 25.38 2.87 -1.81
CA PHE A 74 25.82 1.47 -1.90
C PHE A 74 25.91 0.99 -3.35
N ALA A 75 24.90 1.29 -4.17
CA ALA A 75 24.93 0.96 -5.60
C ALA A 75 26.11 1.62 -6.34
N SER A 76 26.47 2.85 -5.94
CA SER A 76 27.60 3.58 -6.53
C SER A 76 28.95 2.98 -6.11
N GLU A 77 29.08 2.56 -4.85
CA GLU A 77 30.28 1.86 -4.33
C GLU A 77 30.50 0.53 -5.04
N VAL A 78 29.45 -0.29 -5.15
CA VAL A 78 29.47 -1.57 -5.89
C VAL A 78 29.90 -1.37 -7.34
N ALA A 79 29.39 -0.33 -8.01
CA ALA A 79 29.79 -0.01 -9.38
C ALA A 79 31.25 0.48 -9.46
N ALA A 80 31.71 1.27 -8.50
CA ALA A 80 33.10 1.76 -8.43
C ALA A 80 34.11 0.61 -8.19
N ASP A 81 33.70 -0.45 -7.50
CA ASP A 81 34.48 -1.68 -7.32
C ASP A 81 34.57 -2.55 -8.59
N GLY A 82 33.96 -2.10 -9.69
CA GLY A 82 34.04 -2.76 -11.00
C GLY A 82 33.08 -3.95 -11.16
N ILE A 83 32.08 -4.08 -10.29
CA ILE A 83 31.06 -5.14 -10.40
C ILE A 83 30.11 -4.82 -11.56
N GLN A 84 30.12 -5.67 -12.59
CA GLN A 84 29.33 -5.45 -13.83
C GLN A 84 28.10 -6.35 -13.94
N HIS A 85 28.06 -7.45 -13.20
CA HIS A 85 26.97 -8.43 -13.25
C HIS A 85 26.46 -8.71 -11.84
N VAL A 86 25.14 -8.62 -11.67
CA VAL A 86 24.45 -8.93 -10.43
C VAL A 86 23.39 -9.98 -10.72
N VAL A 87 23.36 -11.05 -9.93
CA VAL A 87 22.34 -12.09 -10.02
C VAL A 87 21.39 -11.93 -8.84
N LEU A 88 20.16 -11.53 -9.12
CA LEU A 88 19.10 -11.46 -8.11
C LEU A 88 18.49 -12.85 -7.93
N LEU A 89 18.76 -13.48 -6.79
CA LEU A 89 18.15 -14.77 -6.43
C LEU A 89 16.85 -14.52 -5.67
N GLY A 90 15.73 -14.53 -6.38
CA GLY A 90 14.40 -14.29 -5.81
C GLY A 90 13.29 -15.02 -6.57
N MET A 91 12.13 -15.17 -5.92
CA MET A 91 10.91 -15.72 -6.49
C MET A 91 9.69 -14.85 -6.14
N GLY A 92 8.67 -14.86 -7.00
CA GLY A 92 7.41 -14.15 -6.77
C GLY A 92 7.59 -12.63 -6.60
N GLY A 93 7.01 -12.04 -5.56
CA GLY A 93 7.08 -10.60 -5.32
C GLY A 93 8.51 -10.05 -5.14
N SER A 94 9.48 -10.89 -4.79
CA SER A 94 10.89 -10.50 -4.69
C SER A 94 11.62 -10.37 -6.03
N SER A 95 10.97 -10.70 -7.15
CA SER A 95 11.55 -10.62 -8.51
C SER A 95 10.65 -9.98 -9.57
N LEU A 96 9.39 -9.68 -9.26
CA LEU A 96 8.42 -9.09 -10.20
C LEU A 96 8.28 -7.56 -10.13
N GLY A 97 8.90 -6.94 -9.12
CA GLY A 97 8.77 -5.50 -8.83
C GLY A 97 9.55 -4.59 -9.77
#